data_AF-A0A927YD47-F1
#
_entry.id   AF-A0A927YD47-F1
#
_cell.length_a   1.000
_cell.length_b   1.000
_cell.length_c   1.000
_cell.angle_alpha   90.00
_cell.angle_beta   90.00
_cell.angle_gamma   90.00
#
_symmetry.space_group_name_H-M   'P 1'
#
loop_
_entity.id
_entity.type
_entity.pdbx_description
1 polymer ?
#
loop_
_entity_poly.entity_id
_entity_poly.type
_entity_poly.pdbx_seq_one_letter_code
_entity_poly.pdbx_strand_id
1 'polypeptide(L)'
;MQKRDKEENNRRSGRLFLTAAVLLIIILMVIITVSLVFFRNLIRESAQIMMKEEENKYKGYYVLITGDDDEGFWQGILQGAKQEAAEEGIYLEQAGEALNTQYTKTEQLEMAIYSKVDGIILDAGDDADISELIKRAYAEGIPVVTVRNDSPGSGRVSFINISNANLGKEYGRQICRLAGQKEGTVNVCVLMDSSEQNNGQNLILTGIQDYLMARGMDRRINLTTTLVHNTSVFSAEEEIRDLFLNSPDQKPADIMVCLNLSDTTCVSQTVVDYNRVGQVEIIGFYESETIRSALRKDIIQASITVDTAQMGRYCVEALSEYRESGYVSDYYAVGTSLLLSEEKQEGGTSDE
;
A
#
# COMPACT_ATOMS: atom_id res chain seq x y z
N MET A 1 80.25 7.54 -53.13
CA MET A 1 79.36 6.52 -52.53
C MET A 1 78.23 7.13 -51.70
N GLN A 2 78.48 8.08 -50.79
CA GLN A 2 77.46 8.62 -49.85
C GLN A 2 76.16 9.26 -50.43
N LYS A 3 76.11 9.74 -51.68
CA LYS A 3 74.89 10.35 -52.25
C LYS A 3 73.85 9.32 -52.75
N ARG A 4 74.28 8.18 -53.29
CA ARG A 4 73.36 7.13 -53.80
C ARG A 4 72.71 6.37 -52.65
N ASP A 5 73.45 6.08 -51.59
CA ASP A 5 72.93 5.39 -50.41
C ASP A 5 71.87 6.23 -49.67
N LYS A 6 71.99 7.57 -49.70
CA LYS A 6 71.03 8.49 -49.07
C LYS A 6 69.70 8.57 -49.84
N GLU A 7 69.73 8.56 -51.18
CA GLU A 7 68.51 8.54 -52.01
C GLU A 7 67.77 7.19 -51.94
N GLU A 8 68.51 6.08 -51.88
CA GLU A 8 67.92 4.75 -51.78
C GLU A 8 67.27 4.51 -50.40
N ASN A 9 67.90 5.01 -49.33
CA ASN A 9 67.34 4.95 -47.97
C ASN A 9 66.09 5.85 -47.82
N ASN A 10 66.06 7.02 -48.46
CA ASN A 10 64.90 7.91 -48.43
C ASN A 10 63.70 7.33 -49.21
N ARG A 11 63.95 6.62 -50.33
CA ARG A 11 62.92 5.89 -51.09
C ARG A 11 62.40 4.65 -50.34
N ARG A 12 63.25 3.93 -49.61
CA ARG A 12 62.82 2.80 -48.75
C ARG A 12 61.99 3.29 -47.56
N SER A 13 62.41 4.36 -46.90
CA SER A 13 61.66 5.01 -45.80
C SER A 13 60.27 5.47 -46.25
N GLY A 14 60.16 6.14 -47.41
CA GLY A 14 58.86 6.57 -47.95
C GLY A 14 57.89 5.43 -48.29
N ARG A 15 58.39 4.29 -48.80
CA ARG A 15 57.56 3.11 -49.07
C ARG A 15 57.11 2.42 -47.77
N LEU A 16 57.96 2.38 -46.74
CA LEU A 16 57.62 1.89 -45.41
C LEU A 16 56.53 2.74 -44.73
N PHE A 17 56.61 4.06 -44.83
CA PHE A 17 55.57 4.97 -44.35
C PHE A 17 54.23 4.76 -45.08
N LEU A 18 54.25 4.60 -46.41
CA LEU A 18 53.06 4.34 -47.19
C LEU A 18 52.40 3.00 -46.81
N THR A 19 53.20 1.94 -46.65
CA THR A 19 52.68 0.65 -46.21
C THR A 19 52.11 0.70 -44.80
N ALA A 20 52.74 1.42 -43.88
CA ALA A 20 52.24 1.60 -42.52
C ALA A 20 50.92 2.39 -42.49
N ALA A 21 50.80 3.44 -43.32
CA ALA A 21 49.57 4.23 -43.44
C ALA A 21 48.40 3.40 -44.01
N VAL A 22 48.65 2.57 -45.03
CA VAL A 22 47.62 1.67 -45.58
C VAL A 22 47.18 0.64 -44.54
N LEU A 23 48.12 0.09 -43.76
CA LEU A 23 47.81 -0.89 -42.72
C LEU A 23 46.99 -0.28 -41.57
N LEU A 24 47.29 0.97 -41.20
CA LEU A 24 46.49 1.75 -40.24
C LEU A 24 45.05 1.95 -40.72
N ILE A 25 44.87 2.32 -42.00
CA ILE A 25 43.54 2.52 -42.60
C ILE A 25 42.74 1.21 -42.59
N ILE A 26 43.38 0.08 -42.91
CA ILE A 26 42.73 -1.23 -42.86
C ILE A 26 42.31 -1.57 -41.43
N ILE A 27 43.17 -1.34 -40.43
CA ILE A 27 42.83 -1.56 -39.02
C ILE A 27 41.65 -0.69 -38.60
N LEU A 28 41.63 0.59 -38.97
CA LEU A 28 40.51 1.50 -38.68
C LEU A 28 39.20 1.02 -39.34
N MET A 29 39.25 0.56 -40.59
CA MET A 29 38.07 -0.03 -41.25
C MET A 29 37.57 -1.28 -40.53
N VAL A 30 38.46 -2.15 -40.07
CA VAL A 30 38.07 -3.35 -39.30
C VAL A 30 37.40 -2.95 -38.00
N ILE A 31 37.96 -1.99 -37.25
CA ILE A 31 37.38 -1.51 -35.98
C ILE A 31 35.99 -0.92 -36.21
N ILE A 32 35.81 -0.09 -37.24
CA ILE A 32 34.50 0.48 -37.60
C ILE A 32 33.51 -0.62 -37.94
N THR A 33 33.93 -1.63 -38.71
CA THR A 33 33.05 -2.73 -39.12
C THR A 33 32.63 -3.59 -37.92
N VAL A 34 33.57 -3.90 -37.01
CA VAL A 34 33.27 -4.64 -35.77
C VAL A 34 32.35 -3.83 -34.88
N SER A 35 32.59 -2.52 -34.73
CA SER A 35 31.73 -1.63 -33.95
C SER A 35 30.30 -1.56 -34.52
N LEU A 36 30.16 -1.45 -35.84
CA LEU A 36 28.85 -1.46 -36.51
C LEU A 36 28.11 -2.80 -36.33
N VAL A 37 28.82 -3.93 -36.39
CA VAL A 37 28.23 -5.26 -36.15
C VAL A 37 27.81 -5.41 -34.69
N PHE A 38 28.65 -4.96 -33.75
CA PHE A 38 28.34 -4.96 -32.33
C PHE A 38 27.12 -4.09 -32.03
N PHE A 39 27.09 -2.87 -32.56
CA PHE A 39 25.97 -1.94 -32.40
C PHE A 39 24.68 -2.49 -33.04
N ARG A 40 24.78 -3.13 -34.21
CA ARG A 40 23.64 -3.82 -34.84
C ARG A 40 23.11 -4.97 -33.98
N ASN A 41 23.99 -5.72 -33.34
CA ASN A 41 23.59 -6.82 -32.46
C ASN A 41 22.92 -6.28 -31.19
N LEU A 42 23.45 -5.20 -30.60
CA LEU A 42 22.85 -4.50 -29.46
C LEU A 42 21.46 -3.96 -29.78
N ILE A 43 21.29 -3.34 -30.96
CA ILE A 43 19.98 -2.89 -31.44
C ILE A 43 19.05 -4.06 -31.73
N ARG A 44 19.54 -5.19 -32.23
CA ARG A 44 18.70 -6.38 -32.46
C ARG A 44 18.24 -7.01 -31.16
N GLU A 45 19.11 -7.06 -30.15
CA GLU A 45 18.78 -7.60 -28.83
C GLU A 45 17.77 -6.69 -28.12
N SER A 46 17.97 -5.36 -28.15
CA SER A 46 16.98 -4.41 -27.64
C SER A 46 15.67 -4.42 -28.45
N ALA A 47 15.73 -4.56 -29.77
CA ALA A 47 14.55 -4.70 -30.61
C ALA A 47 13.82 -6.02 -30.37
N GLN A 48 14.51 -7.11 -30.06
CA GLN A 48 13.88 -8.38 -29.67
C GLN A 48 13.20 -8.29 -28.32
N ILE A 49 13.75 -7.52 -27.37
CA ILE A 49 13.10 -7.22 -26.10
C ILE A 49 11.83 -6.38 -26.34
N MET A 50 11.93 -5.30 -27.13
CA MET A 50 10.77 -4.49 -27.54
C MET A 50 9.72 -5.31 -28.32
N MET A 51 10.12 -6.21 -29.21
CA MET A 51 9.21 -7.06 -29.98
C MET A 51 8.52 -8.13 -29.12
N LYS A 52 9.18 -8.58 -28.04
CA LYS A 52 8.59 -9.49 -27.07
C LYS A 52 7.60 -8.78 -26.13
N GLU A 53 7.79 -7.48 -25.90
CA GLU A 53 6.82 -6.58 -25.27
C GLU A 53 5.65 -6.23 -26.21
N GLU A 54 5.90 -6.06 -27.51
CA GLU A 54 4.86 -5.80 -28.53
C GLU A 54 3.83 -6.94 -28.66
N GLU A 55 4.16 -8.16 -28.20
CA GLU A 55 3.22 -9.29 -28.14
C GLU A 55 2.18 -9.11 -27.01
N ASN A 56 2.48 -8.29 -25.98
CA ASN A 56 1.54 -7.86 -24.94
C ASN A 56 1.09 -6.41 -25.20
N LYS A 57 0.25 -6.23 -26.22
CA LYS A 57 -0.37 -4.92 -26.45
C LYS A 57 -1.46 -4.68 -25.39
N TYR A 58 -1.08 -4.04 -24.29
CA TYR A 58 -2.01 -3.66 -23.23
C TYR A 58 -3.12 -2.73 -23.77
N LYS A 59 -4.35 -2.94 -23.29
CA LYS A 59 -5.55 -2.16 -23.65
C LYS A 59 -5.68 -0.84 -22.88
N GLY A 60 -4.89 -0.68 -21.83
CA GLY A 60 -4.87 0.52 -21.01
C GLY A 60 -3.61 0.58 -20.17
N TYR A 61 -3.30 1.79 -19.72
CA TYR A 61 -2.19 2.07 -18.81
C TYR A 61 -2.72 2.78 -17.56
N TYR A 62 -2.65 2.13 -16.40
CA TYR A 62 -3.03 2.70 -15.10
C TYR A 62 -1.81 2.94 -14.22
N VAL A 63 -1.90 3.96 -13.36
CA VAL A 63 -0.86 4.28 -12.38
C VAL A 63 -1.44 4.28 -10.97
N LEU A 64 -0.77 3.60 -10.05
CA LEU A 64 -1.05 3.64 -8.62
C LEU A 64 -0.13 4.64 -7.92
N ILE A 65 -0.71 5.61 -7.21
CA ILE A 65 -0.02 6.62 -6.43
C ILE A 65 -0.35 6.39 -4.95
N THR A 66 0.64 5.93 -4.19
CA THR A 66 0.48 5.46 -2.80
C THR A 66 0.69 6.59 -1.78
N GLY A 67 0.37 6.32 -0.52
CA GLY A 67 0.89 7.09 0.61
C GLY A 67 2.34 6.74 0.93
N ASP A 68 2.93 7.51 1.85
CA ASP A 68 4.32 7.34 2.30
C ASP A 68 4.45 6.35 3.48
N ASP A 69 3.32 5.92 4.02
CA ASP A 69 3.18 5.09 5.22
C ASP A 69 2.63 3.68 4.88
N ASP A 70 2.95 2.70 5.73
CA ASP A 70 2.44 1.32 5.66
C ASP A 70 2.73 0.58 4.33
N GLU A 71 4.00 0.24 4.12
CA GLU A 71 4.46 -0.49 2.92
C GLU A 71 3.71 -1.82 2.72
N GLY A 72 3.40 -2.53 3.81
CA GLY A 72 2.68 -3.81 3.74
C GLY A 72 1.27 -3.66 3.20
N PHE A 73 0.55 -2.62 3.64
CA PHE A 73 -0.77 -2.25 3.12
C PHE A 73 -0.73 -1.94 1.62
N TRP A 74 0.19 -1.09 1.19
CA TRP A 74 0.29 -0.71 -0.23
C TRP A 74 0.75 -1.84 -1.14
N GLN A 75 1.64 -2.72 -0.67
CA GLN A 75 2.06 -3.89 -1.44
C GLN A 75 0.88 -4.85 -1.69
N GLY A 76 0.00 -5.04 -0.70
CA GLY A 76 -1.21 -5.84 -0.88
C GLY A 76 -2.18 -5.26 -1.91
N ILE A 77 -2.40 -3.94 -1.88
CA ILE A 77 -3.19 -3.22 -2.89
C ILE A 77 -2.56 -3.34 -4.26
N LEU A 78 -1.26 -3.07 -4.39
CA LEU A 78 -0.53 -3.16 -5.65
C LEU A 78 -0.60 -4.57 -6.23
N GLN A 79 -0.47 -5.61 -5.40
CA GLN A 79 -0.56 -7.00 -5.84
C GLN A 79 -1.96 -7.32 -6.39
N GLY A 80 -3.02 -6.97 -5.66
CA GLY A 80 -4.40 -7.19 -6.10
C GLY A 80 -4.74 -6.42 -7.38
N ALA A 81 -4.30 -5.16 -7.45
CA ALA A 81 -4.49 -4.31 -8.62
C ALA A 81 -3.70 -4.83 -9.84
N LYS A 82 -2.43 -5.23 -9.67
CA LYS A 82 -1.62 -5.81 -10.76
C LYS A 82 -2.23 -7.13 -11.26
N GLN A 83 -2.79 -7.95 -10.37
CA GLN A 83 -3.47 -9.19 -10.77
C GLN A 83 -4.70 -8.89 -11.64
N GLU A 84 -5.61 -8.04 -11.16
CA GLU A 84 -6.83 -7.69 -11.91
C GLU A 84 -6.50 -7.00 -13.24
N ALA A 85 -5.56 -6.05 -13.21
CA ALA A 85 -5.10 -5.36 -14.41
C ALA A 85 -4.55 -6.35 -15.45
N ALA A 86 -3.78 -7.36 -15.02
CA ALA A 86 -3.27 -8.39 -15.94
C ALA A 86 -4.40 -9.22 -16.57
N GLU A 87 -5.46 -9.55 -15.81
CA GLU A 87 -6.63 -10.30 -16.30
C GLU A 87 -7.40 -9.49 -17.36
N GLU A 88 -7.50 -8.18 -17.19
CA GLU A 88 -8.15 -7.28 -18.15
C GLU A 88 -7.27 -6.89 -19.35
N GLY A 89 -5.95 -7.13 -19.25
CA GLY A 89 -4.94 -6.75 -20.23
C GLY A 89 -4.52 -5.29 -20.12
N ILE A 90 -4.46 -4.75 -18.90
CA ILE A 90 -4.04 -3.41 -18.53
C ILE A 90 -2.63 -3.47 -17.93
N TYR A 91 -1.77 -2.52 -18.30
CA TYR A 91 -0.49 -2.34 -17.65
C TYR A 91 -0.70 -1.43 -16.43
N LEU A 92 -0.28 -1.89 -15.26
CA LEU A 92 -0.38 -1.14 -14.01
C LEU A 92 0.99 -1.08 -13.33
N GLU A 93 1.44 0.13 -13.02
CA GLU A 93 2.66 0.37 -12.25
C GLU A 93 2.41 1.26 -11.03
N GLN A 94 3.29 1.14 -10.04
CA GLN A 94 3.35 2.10 -8.95
C GLN A 94 4.18 3.31 -9.39
N ALA A 95 3.64 4.51 -9.17
CA ALA A 95 4.32 5.75 -9.52
C ALA A 95 5.68 5.85 -8.84
N GLY A 96 6.72 6.10 -9.63
CA GLY A 96 8.09 6.25 -9.13
C GLY A 96 8.84 4.96 -8.86
N GLU A 97 8.23 3.77 -9.01
CA GLU A 97 8.89 2.47 -8.79
C GLU A 97 10.15 2.30 -9.65
N ALA A 98 10.13 2.81 -10.88
CA ALA A 98 11.25 2.75 -11.83
C ALA A 98 12.18 3.98 -11.81
N LEU A 99 11.93 4.97 -10.95
CA LEU A 99 12.65 6.25 -10.94
C LEU A 99 13.70 6.30 -9.82
N ASN A 100 14.88 6.82 -10.14
CA ASN A 100 15.96 7.01 -9.16
C ASN A 100 15.76 8.25 -8.26
N THR A 101 14.75 9.08 -8.56
CA THR A 101 14.43 10.30 -7.83
C THR A 101 13.12 10.10 -7.07
N GLN A 102 13.09 10.50 -5.81
CA GLN A 102 11.84 10.56 -5.05
C GLN A 102 11.04 11.79 -5.48
N TYR A 103 9.82 11.53 -5.95
CA TYR A 103 8.85 12.56 -6.31
C TYR A 103 7.76 12.62 -5.24
N THR A 104 7.25 13.81 -5.00
CA THR A 104 6.07 14.01 -4.16
C THR A 104 4.83 13.43 -4.83
N LYS A 105 3.80 13.12 -4.03
CA LYS A 105 2.50 12.65 -4.51
C LYS A 105 1.90 13.58 -5.58
N THR A 106 2.03 14.89 -5.38
CA THR A 106 1.59 15.93 -6.33
C THR A 106 2.34 15.81 -7.65
N GLU A 107 3.67 15.71 -7.63
CA GLU A 107 4.47 15.54 -8.85
C GLU A 107 4.17 14.22 -9.57
N GLN A 108 3.95 13.13 -8.82
CA GLN A 108 3.54 11.84 -9.39
C GLN A 108 2.20 11.94 -10.11
N LEU A 109 1.22 12.61 -9.51
CA LEU A 109 -0.09 12.84 -10.11
C LEU A 109 0.02 13.73 -11.36
N GLU A 110 0.86 14.76 -11.33
CA GLU A 110 1.15 15.57 -12.51
C GLU A 110 1.76 14.75 -13.64
N MET A 111 2.77 13.93 -13.35
CA MET A 111 3.41 13.06 -14.34
C MET A 111 2.43 12.06 -14.96
N ALA A 112 1.53 11.46 -14.16
CA ALA A 112 0.49 10.57 -14.65
C ALA A 112 -0.46 11.30 -15.62
N ILE A 113 -0.92 12.50 -15.26
CA ILE A 113 -1.77 13.33 -16.12
C ILE A 113 -1.03 13.71 -17.42
N TYR A 114 0.21 14.20 -17.33
CA TYR A 114 1.03 14.56 -18.50
C TYR A 114 1.30 13.37 -19.42
N SER A 115 1.44 12.17 -18.85
CA SER A 115 1.64 10.93 -19.61
C SER A 115 0.35 10.41 -20.26
N LYS A 116 -0.80 11.04 -19.98
CA LYS A 116 -2.12 10.67 -20.51
C LYS A 116 -2.45 9.20 -20.26
N VAL A 117 -2.23 8.78 -19.02
CA VAL A 117 -2.62 7.43 -18.57
C VAL A 117 -4.13 7.24 -18.71
N ASP A 118 -4.58 6.00 -18.85
CA ASP A 118 -5.99 5.65 -19.01
C ASP A 118 -6.77 5.65 -17.68
N GLY A 119 -6.06 5.71 -16.55
CA GLY A 119 -6.68 5.69 -15.22
C GLY A 119 -5.65 5.88 -14.11
N ILE A 120 -6.08 6.45 -12.98
CA ILE A 120 -5.23 6.73 -11.83
C ILE A 120 -5.89 6.17 -10.58
N ILE A 121 -5.13 5.44 -9.77
CA ILE A 121 -5.52 5.02 -8.42
C ILE A 121 -4.70 5.86 -7.43
N LEU A 122 -5.36 6.54 -6.49
CA LEU A 122 -4.72 7.58 -5.68
C LEU A 122 -5.12 7.50 -4.20
N ASP A 123 -4.13 7.50 -3.31
CA ASP A 123 -4.32 7.83 -1.90
C ASP A 123 -4.56 9.34 -1.73
N ALA A 124 -5.81 9.79 -1.83
CA ALA A 124 -6.11 11.21 -1.88
C ALA A 124 -6.25 11.82 -0.48
N GLY A 125 -5.40 12.77 -0.11
CA GLY A 125 -5.54 13.48 1.18
C GLY A 125 -6.44 14.71 1.10
N ASP A 126 -6.56 15.43 2.22
CA ASP A 126 -7.23 16.73 2.33
C ASP A 126 -6.41 17.89 1.71
N ASP A 127 -5.59 17.59 0.71
CA ASP A 127 -4.74 18.57 0.02
C ASP A 127 -5.51 19.24 -1.12
N ALA A 128 -5.62 20.56 -1.06
CA ALA A 128 -6.28 21.37 -2.08
C ALA A 128 -5.62 21.25 -3.45
N ASP A 129 -4.29 21.10 -3.50
CA ASP A 129 -3.54 20.97 -4.75
C ASP A 129 -3.84 19.61 -5.40
N ILE A 130 -3.89 18.53 -4.61
CA ILE A 130 -4.32 17.21 -5.08
C ILE A 130 -5.75 17.26 -5.60
N SER A 131 -6.67 17.90 -4.87
CA SER A 131 -8.07 18.03 -5.29
C SER A 131 -8.22 18.76 -6.64
N GLU A 132 -7.41 19.80 -6.87
CA GLU A 132 -7.40 20.53 -8.16
C GLU A 132 -6.78 19.70 -9.29
N LEU A 133 -5.73 18.93 -9.00
CA LEU A 133 -5.14 18.01 -9.97
C LEU A 133 -6.11 16.89 -10.39
N ILE A 134 -6.91 16.36 -9.45
CA ILE A 134 -7.96 15.39 -9.78
C ILE A 134 -9.00 16.02 -10.72
N LYS A 135 -9.43 17.27 -10.49
CA LYS A 135 -10.33 17.97 -11.42
C LYS A 135 -9.71 18.15 -12.80
N ARG A 136 -8.41 18.45 -12.86
CA ARG A 136 -7.66 18.56 -14.12
C ARG A 136 -7.63 17.22 -14.86
N ALA A 137 -7.32 16.13 -14.16
CA ALA A 137 -7.35 14.77 -14.72
C ALA A 137 -8.74 14.44 -15.31
N TYR A 138 -9.81 14.72 -14.55
CA TYR A 138 -11.18 14.54 -15.01
C TYR A 138 -11.50 15.37 -16.27
N ALA A 139 -11.09 16.64 -16.31
CA ALA A 139 -11.28 17.50 -17.48
C ALA A 139 -10.50 17.01 -18.72
N GLU A 140 -9.38 16.32 -18.53
CA GLU A 140 -8.59 15.67 -19.58
C GLU A 140 -9.10 14.26 -19.94
N GLY A 141 -10.16 13.78 -19.28
CA GLY A 141 -10.77 12.48 -19.53
C GLY A 141 -10.05 11.31 -18.86
N ILE A 142 -9.21 11.57 -17.86
CA ILE A 142 -8.48 10.55 -17.08
C ILE A 142 -9.27 10.29 -15.79
N PRO A 143 -9.93 9.12 -15.65
CA PRO A 143 -10.64 8.79 -14.43
C PRO A 143 -9.68 8.57 -13.27
N VAL A 144 -10.03 9.13 -12.11
CA VAL A 144 -9.28 8.94 -10.86
C VAL A 144 -10.16 8.20 -9.88
N VAL A 145 -9.65 7.08 -9.37
CA VAL A 145 -10.21 6.35 -8.25
C VAL A 145 -9.40 6.67 -7.00
N THR A 146 -10.06 7.02 -5.91
CA THR A 146 -9.40 7.25 -4.62
C THR A 146 -9.45 5.99 -3.76
N VAL A 147 -8.42 5.78 -2.93
CA VAL A 147 -8.33 4.62 -2.04
C VAL A 147 -7.78 5.05 -0.68
N ARG A 148 -8.30 4.46 0.41
CA ARG A 148 -7.97 4.78 1.82
C ARG A 148 -8.38 6.20 2.23
N ASN A 149 -7.77 7.23 1.66
CA ASN A 149 -8.14 8.63 1.85
C ASN A 149 -8.89 9.15 0.60
N ASP A 150 -9.92 9.97 0.80
CA ASP A 150 -10.80 10.46 -0.27
C ASP A 150 -10.61 11.97 -0.55
N SER A 151 -11.03 12.41 -1.74
CA SER A 151 -11.21 13.83 -2.07
C SER A 151 -12.60 14.07 -2.66
N PRO A 152 -13.66 14.14 -1.82
CA PRO A 152 -15.03 14.36 -2.28
C PRO A 152 -15.18 15.66 -3.07
N GLY A 153 -15.92 15.64 -4.17
CA GLY A 153 -16.15 16.84 -5.00
C GLY A 153 -14.97 17.25 -5.90
N SER A 154 -13.88 16.49 -5.91
CA SER A 154 -12.73 16.69 -6.80
C SER A 154 -12.96 16.19 -8.24
N GLY A 155 -14.03 15.44 -8.49
CA GLY A 155 -14.25 14.77 -9.78
C GLY A 155 -13.67 13.36 -9.86
N ARG A 156 -13.12 12.82 -8.76
CA ARG A 156 -12.84 11.39 -8.64
C ARG A 156 -14.09 10.55 -8.94
N VAL A 157 -13.94 9.45 -9.67
CA VAL A 157 -15.07 8.66 -10.19
C VAL A 157 -15.59 7.65 -9.16
N SER A 158 -14.72 7.17 -8.27
CA SER A 158 -15.09 6.25 -7.19
C SER A 158 -14.11 6.34 -6.03
N PHE A 159 -14.57 5.92 -4.85
CA PHE A 159 -13.77 5.78 -3.64
C PHE A 159 -13.82 4.34 -3.10
N ILE A 160 -12.66 3.70 -2.95
CA ILE A 160 -12.51 2.35 -2.40
C ILE A 160 -12.03 2.48 -0.96
N ASN A 161 -12.85 2.04 -0.01
CA ASN A 161 -12.42 2.01 1.39
C ASN A 161 -13.16 0.92 2.17
N ILE A 162 -12.67 0.65 3.37
CA ILE A 162 -13.37 -0.13 4.36
C ILE A 162 -14.57 0.68 4.84
N SER A 163 -15.70 0.01 5.04
CA SER A 163 -16.82 0.63 5.71
C SER A 163 -16.54 0.71 7.21
N ASN A 164 -16.26 1.91 7.72
CA ASN A 164 -16.06 2.16 9.15
C ASN A 164 -17.22 1.66 10.02
N ALA A 165 -18.46 1.73 9.51
CA ALA A 165 -19.62 1.17 10.19
C ALA A 165 -19.58 -0.37 10.26
N ASN A 166 -19.17 -1.05 9.18
CA ASN A 166 -19.00 -2.51 9.19
C ASN A 166 -17.82 -2.94 10.08
N LEU A 167 -16.72 -2.18 10.05
CA LEU A 167 -15.58 -2.38 10.93
C LEU A 167 -16.01 -2.23 12.41
N GLY A 168 -16.80 -1.21 12.73
CA GLY A 168 -17.40 -1.04 14.05
C GLY A 168 -18.28 -2.21 14.49
N LYS A 169 -19.12 -2.73 13.58
CA LYS A 169 -19.92 -3.95 13.86
C LYS A 169 -19.04 -5.17 14.10
N GLU A 170 -17.93 -5.30 13.38
CA GLU A 170 -16.98 -6.40 13.57
C GLU A 170 -16.29 -6.33 14.93
N TYR A 171 -15.84 -5.14 15.35
CA TYR A 171 -15.36 -4.93 16.71
C TYR A 171 -16.44 -5.26 17.75
N GLY A 172 -17.68 -4.79 17.54
CA GLY A 172 -18.82 -5.12 18.40
C GLY A 172 -19.07 -6.62 18.53
N ARG A 173 -18.93 -7.37 17.42
CA ARG A 173 -19.02 -8.83 17.39
C ARG A 173 -17.95 -9.48 18.26
N GLN A 174 -16.71 -9.03 18.13
CA GLN A 174 -15.58 -9.56 18.89
C GLN A 174 -15.66 -9.20 20.38
N ILE A 175 -16.11 -7.97 20.71
CA ILE A 175 -16.38 -7.56 22.10
C ILE A 175 -17.44 -8.48 22.72
N CYS A 176 -18.57 -8.71 22.04
CA CYS A 176 -19.62 -9.62 22.52
C CYS A 176 -19.08 -11.03 22.77
N ARG A 177 -18.27 -11.57 21.84
CA ARG A 177 -17.68 -12.90 21.95
C ARG A 177 -16.81 -13.03 23.21
N LEU A 178 -15.90 -12.08 23.44
CA LEU A 178 -14.99 -12.09 24.59
C LEU A 178 -15.71 -11.77 25.91
N ALA A 179 -16.64 -10.81 25.90
CA ALA A 179 -17.43 -10.46 27.08
C ALA A 179 -18.37 -11.58 27.53
N GLY A 180 -18.85 -12.42 26.59
CA GLY A 180 -19.64 -13.60 26.88
C GLY A 180 -18.89 -14.64 27.73
N GLN A 181 -17.56 -14.62 27.71
CA GLN A 181 -16.70 -15.53 28.48
C GLN A 181 -16.35 -15.02 29.88
N LYS A 182 -16.64 -13.74 30.17
CA LYS A 182 -16.39 -13.10 31.46
C LYS A 182 -17.68 -13.11 32.29
N GLU A 183 -17.60 -12.86 33.59
CA GLU A 183 -18.77 -12.65 34.47
C GLU A 183 -18.95 -11.17 34.80
N GLY A 184 -20.19 -10.74 35.06
CA GLY A 184 -20.49 -9.36 35.45
C GLY A 184 -20.33 -8.33 34.33
N THR A 185 -20.15 -7.07 34.74
CA THR A 185 -19.89 -5.92 33.85
C THR A 185 -18.46 -5.99 33.31
N VAL A 186 -18.31 -5.81 32.00
CA VAL A 186 -17.02 -5.86 31.29
C VAL A 186 -16.65 -4.45 30.85
N ASN A 187 -15.46 -3.99 31.24
CA ASN A 187 -14.95 -2.69 30.84
C ASN A 187 -14.19 -2.83 29.52
N VAL A 188 -14.58 -2.03 28.53
CA VAL A 188 -13.97 -2.05 27.19
C VAL A 188 -13.40 -0.66 26.93
N CYS A 189 -12.11 -0.59 26.60
CA CYS A 189 -11.47 0.66 26.21
C CYS A 189 -11.13 0.63 24.72
N VAL A 190 -11.59 1.63 23.97
CA VAL A 190 -11.24 1.84 22.56
C VAL A 190 -10.15 2.90 22.47
N LEU A 191 -9.01 2.53 21.86
CA LEU A 191 -7.92 3.46 21.57
C LEU A 191 -8.22 4.18 20.26
N MET A 192 -8.34 5.50 20.33
CA MET A 192 -8.67 6.37 19.22
C MET A 192 -7.47 7.26 18.89
N ASP A 193 -7.14 7.41 17.61
CA ASP A 193 -6.06 8.29 17.18
C ASP A 193 -6.52 9.75 17.20
N SER A 194 -5.83 10.57 18.00
CA SER A 194 -6.11 12.01 18.11
C SER A 194 -5.79 12.81 16.84
N SER A 195 -4.97 12.28 15.94
CA SER A 195 -4.55 12.95 14.71
C SER A 195 -5.60 12.88 13.59
N GLU A 196 -6.54 11.93 13.65
CA GLU A 196 -7.62 11.85 12.68
C GLU A 196 -8.75 12.83 13.05
N GLN A 197 -8.92 13.89 12.26
CA GLN A 197 -10.04 14.82 12.38
C GLN A 197 -11.35 14.13 11.95
N ASN A 198 -12.36 14.14 12.83
CA ASN A 198 -13.01 12.87 13.22
C ASN A 198 -14.43 12.63 12.63
N ASN A 199 -14.52 11.90 11.51
CA ASN A 199 -15.75 11.17 11.11
C ASN A 199 -15.55 9.65 11.11
N GLY A 200 -14.37 9.14 10.71
CA GLY A 200 -14.12 7.71 10.55
C GLY A 200 -14.19 6.90 11.84
N GLN A 201 -13.39 7.25 12.84
CA GLN A 201 -13.39 6.53 14.13
C GLN A 201 -14.69 6.71 14.91
N ASN A 202 -15.35 7.87 14.76
CA ASN A 202 -16.69 8.08 15.30
C ASN A 202 -17.70 7.09 14.70
N LEU A 203 -17.65 6.82 13.39
CA LEU A 203 -18.49 5.82 12.75
C LEU A 203 -18.16 4.39 13.21
N ILE A 204 -16.89 4.08 13.48
CA ILE A 204 -16.48 2.81 14.09
C ILE A 204 -17.11 2.68 15.48
N LEU A 205 -17.02 3.72 16.32
CA LEU A 205 -17.58 3.72 17.67
C LEU A 205 -19.10 3.57 17.66
N THR A 206 -19.80 4.30 16.78
CA THR A 206 -21.25 4.13 16.58
C THR A 206 -21.57 2.71 16.11
N GLY A 207 -20.80 2.14 15.18
CA GLY A 207 -20.97 0.76 14.73
C GLY A 207 -20.79 -0.27 15.86
N ILE A 208 -19.84 -0.05 16.77
CA ILE A 208 -19.68 -0.87 17.99
C ILE A 208 -20.94 -0.75 18.85
N GLN A 209 -21.35 0.47 19.18
CA GLN A 209 -22.50 0.74 20.05
C GLN A 209 -23.79 0.13 19.49
N ASP A 210 -24.06 0.34 18.20
CA ASP A 210 -25.23 -0.22 17.52
C ASP A 210 -25.25 -1.76 17.59
N TYR A 211 -24.10 -2.40 17.40
CA TYR A 211 -24.00 -3.85 17.49
C TYR A 211 -24.23 -4.35 18.92
N LEU A 212 -23.66 -3.67 19.93
CA LEU A 212 -23.86 -4.01 21.34
C LEU A 212 -25.34 -3.86 21.75
N MET A 213 -26.00 -2.78 21.32
CA MET A 213 -27.44 -2.57 21.56
C MET A 213 -28.29 -3.65 20.88
N ALA A 214 -28.01 -3.97 19.62
CA ALA A 214 -28.73 -5.01 18.87
C ALA A 214 -28.60 -6.41 19.52
N ARG A 215 -27.52 -6.67 20.25
CA ARG A 215 -27.29 -7.90 21.01
C ARG A 215 -27.73 -7.82 22.48
N GLY A 216 -28.26 -6.68 22.94
CA GLY A 216 -28.66 -6.47 24.34
C GLY A 216 -27.51 -6.49 25.34
N MET A 217 -26.29 -6.19 24.89
CA MET A 217 -25.06 -6.18 25.70
C MET A 217 -24.70 -4.77 26.21
N ASP A 218 -25.42 -3.74 25.78
CA ASP A 218 -25.21 -2.32 26.12
C ASP A 218 -25.19 -2.04 27.64
N ARG A 219 -25.95 -2.81 28.43
CA ARG A 219 -25.99 -2.67 29.90
C ARG A 219 -24.86 -3.41 30.62
N ARG A 220 -24.23 -4.36 29.93
CA ARG A 220 -23.19 -5.22 30.48
C ARG A 220 -21.80 -4.73 30.11
N ILE A 221 -21.68 -4.01 29.00
CA ILE A 221 -20.44 -3.41 28.54
C ILE A 221 -20.36 -1.97 29.01
N ASN A 222 -19.31 -1.63 29.76
CA ASN A 222 -18.93 -0.25 30.00
C ASN A 222 -17.88 0.16 28.96
N LEU A 223 -18.31 0.88 27.93
CA LEU A 223 -17.47 1.29 26.81
C LEU A 223 -16.87 2.69 27.06
N THR A 224 -15.55 2.78 27.09
CA THR A 224 -14.79 4.03 27.22
C THR A 224 -13.88 4.23 26.03
N THR A 225 -13.49 5.47 25.76
CA THR A 225 -12.51 5.81 24.73
C THR A 225 -11.30 6.49 25.36
N THR A 226 -10.12 6.24 24.78
CA THR A 226 -8.87 6.92 25.13
C THR A 226 -8.27 7.47 23.85
N LEU A 227 -7.92 8.75 23.85
CA LEU A 227 -7.19 9.35 22.75
C LEU A 227 -5.70 9.04 22.90
N VAL A 228 -5.09 8.56 21.83
CA VAL A 228 -3.65 8.30 21.72
C VAL A 228 -3.05 9.30 20.72
N HIS A 229 -1.97 9.96 21.10
CA HIS A 229 -1.25 10.89 20.21
C HIS A 229 -0.15 10.16 19.44
N ASN A 230 -0.50 9.67 18.25
CA ASN A 230 0.42 9.03 17.31
C ASN A 230 1.30 10.02 16.53
N THR A 231 1.67 11.14 17.14
CA THR A 231 2.66 12.07 16.56
C THR A 231 4.04 11.44 16.42
N SER A 232 4.32 10.39 17.20
CA SER A 232 5.48 9.51 17.09
C SER A 232 5.17 8.15 17.73
N VAL A 233 5.95 7.12 17.39
CA VAL A 233 5.84 5.80 18.04
C VAL A 233 6.08 5.89 19.55
N PHE A 234 6.99 6.78 19.97
CA PHE A 234 7.35 6.95 21.39
C PHE A 234 6.22 7.60 22.20
N SER A 235 5.51 8.58 21.64
CA SER A 235 4.39 9.23 22.33
C SER A 235 3.21 8.27 22.53
N ALA A 236 2.93 7.45 21.52
CA ALA A 236 1.93 6.39 21.62
C ALA A 236 2.27 5.38 22.73
N GLU A 237 3.54 4.97 22.79
CA GLU A 237 4.04 4.05 23.80
C GLU A 237 3.92 4.61 25.22
N GLU A 238 4.30 5.87 25.44
CA GLU A 238 4.18 6.51 26.74
C GLU A 238 2.72 6.59 27.20
N GLU A 239 1.80 7.02 26.33
CA GLU A 239 0.38 7.16 26.66
C GLU A 239 -0.27 5.80 26.93
N ILE A 240 0.01 4.79 26.10
CA ILE A 240 -0.51 3.43 26.30
C ILE A 240 0.04 2.86 27.60
N ARG A 241 1.34 3.03 27.87
CA ARG A 241 1.99 2.55 29.10
C ARG A 241 1.37 3.19 30.35
N ASP A 242 1.04 4.47 30.28
CA ASP A 242 0.41 5.20 31.39
C ASP A 242 -0.95 4.64 31.78
N LEU A 243 -1.69 4.04 30.83
CA LEU A 243 -2.95 3.33 31.12
C LEU A 243 -2.74 2.11 32.05
N PHE A 244 -1.54 1.53 32.05
CA PHE A 244 -1.20 0.38 32.90
C PHE A 244 -0.45 0.79 34.18
N LEU A 245 0.22 1.95 34.19
CA LEU A 245 1.04 2.44 35.29
C LEU A 245 0.30 3.37 36.27
N ASN A 246 -0.44 4.35 35.76
CA ASN A 246 -0.96 5.47 36.57
C ASN A 246 -2.29 5.13 37.28
N SER A 247 -2.64 3.85 37.32
CA SER A 247 -3.85 3.34 37.95
C SER A 247 -3.61 2.02 38.72
N PRO A 248 -2.77 1.99 39.77
CA PRO A 248 -2.59 0.79 40.59
C PRO A 248 -3.92 0.28 41.20
N ASP A 249 -4.84 1.21 41.51
CA ASP A 249 -6.14 0.94 42.13
C ASP A 249 -7.31 0.91 41.12
N GLN A 250 -7.09 1.33 39.86
CA GLN A 250 -8.09 1.24 38.79
C GLN A 250 -7.79 -0.01 37.97
N LYS A 251 -8.69 -1.00 38.06
CA LYS A 251 -8.59 -2.23 37.28
C LYS A 251 -8.45 -1.86 35.79
N PRO A 252 -7.43 -2.38 35.07
CA PRO A 252 -7.30 -2.13 33.64
C PRO A 252 -8.57 -2.63 32.92
N ALA A 253 -8.82 -2.09 31.72
CA ALA A 253 -9.94 -2.55 30.90
C ALA A 253 -9.88 -4.07 30.73
N ASP A 254 -11.03 -4.73 30.78
CA ASP A 254 -11.12 -6.17 30.57
C ASP A 254 -10.83 -6.52 29.09
N ILE A 255 -11.15 -5.59 28.17
CA ILE A 255 -10.90 -5.68 26.74
C ILE A 255 -10.36 -4.34 26.24
N MET A 256 -9.26 -4.35 25.48
CA MET A 256 -8.74 -3.21 24.74
C MET A 256 -8.99 -3.40 23.24
N VAL A 257 -9.51 -2.36 22.61
CA VAL A 257 -9.79 -2.32 21.17
C VAL A 257 -8.84 -1.32 20.54
N CYS A 258 -7.97 -1.79 19.65
CA CYS A 258 -7.00 -0.98 18.93
C CYS A 258 -7.50 -0.77 17.50
N LEU A 259 -7.53 0.48 17.03
CA LEU A 259 -8.05 0.84 15.71
C LEU A 259 -6.98 0.96 14.62
N ASN A 260 -5.70 0.85 14.98
CA ASN A 260 -4.57 0.89 14.05
C ASN A 260 -3.48 -0.14 14.45
N LEU A 261 -2.52 -0.34 13.54
CA LEU A 261 -1.43 -1.31 13.68
C LEU A 261 -0.45 -0.95 14.81
N SER A 262 -0.15 0.35 14.97
CA SER A 262 0.82 0.86 15.94
C SER A 262 0.34 0.60 17.38
N ASP A 263 -0.89 1.01 17.69
CA ASP A 263 -1.51 0.83 19.00
C ASP A 263 -1.65 -0.66 19.32
N THR A 264 -2.05 -1.49 18.34
CA THR A 264 -2.15 -2.94 18.52
C THR A 264 -0.81 -3.54 18.95
N THR A 265 0.27 -3.13 18.28
CA THR A 265 1.63 -3.61 18.59
C THR A 265 2.07 -3.14 19.97
N CYS A 266 1.84 -1.86 20.28
CA CYS A 266 2.24 -1.26 21.54
C CYS A 266 1.51 -1.87 22.74
N VAL A 267 0.18 -2.00 22.67
CA VAL A 267 -0.62 -2.65 23.72
C VAL A 267 -0.15 -4.09 23.93
N SER A 268 0.08 -4.84 22.84
CA SER A 268 0.58 -6.22 22.92
C SER A 268 1.94 -6.33 23.62
N GLN A 269 2.84 -5.37 23.42
CA GLN A 269 4.14 -5.35 24.10
C GLN A 269 3.98 -4.96 25.57
N THR A 270 3.18 -3.93 25.83
CA THR A 270 2.94 -3.40 27.18
C THR A 270 2.31 -4.45 28.09
N VAL A 271 1.32 -5.22 27.62
CA VAL A 271 0.74 -6.30 28.44
C VAL A 271 1.76 -7.40 28.79
N VAL A 272 2.76 -7.62 27.94
CA VAL A 272 3.86 -8.57 28.22
C VAL A 272 4.80 -7.97 29.26
N ASP A 273 5.28 -6.75 29.04
CA ASP A 273 6.25 -6.08 29.91
C ASP A 273 5.73 -5.91 31.35
N TYR A 274 4.43 -5.65 31.49
CA TYR A 274 3.76 -5.48 32.79
C TYR A 274 3.11 -6.76 33.35
N ASN A 275 3.36 -7.93 32.75
CA ASN A 275 2.81 -9.22 33.18
C ASN A 275 1.26 -9.21 33.29
N ARG A 276 0.60 -8.56 32.34
CA ARG A 276 -0.87 -8.44 32.24
C ARG A 276 -1.47 -9.35 31.16
N VAL A 277 -0.69 -10.20 30.51
CA VAL A 277 -1.19 -11.21 29.57
C VAL A 277 -2.28 -12.06 30.23
N GLY A 278 -3.42 -12.22 29.55
CA GLY A 278 -4.60 -12.93 30.05
C GLY A 278 -5.45 -12.16 31.07
N GLN A 279 -4.97 -11.02 31.58
CA GLN A 279 -5.78 -10.10 32.40
C GLN A 279 -6.55 -9.11 31.53
N VAL A 280 -5.98 -8.73 30.39
CA VAL A 280 -6.57 -7.85 29.38
C VAL A 280 -6.65 -8.62 28.07
N GLU A 281 -7.84 -8.70 27.48
CA GLU A 281 -7.98 -9.19 26.11
C GLU A 281 -7.74 -8.03 25.13
N ILE A 282 -7.11 -8.29 23.99
CA ILE A 282 -6.82 -7.33 22.93
C ILE A 282 -7.57 -7.75 21.66
N ILE A 283 -8.32 -6.81 21.10
CA ILE A 283 -8.84 -6.86 19.73
C ILE A 283 -8.04 -5.85 18.92
N GLY A 284 -7.14 -6.36 18.07
CA GLY A 284 -6.23 -5.56 17.26
C GLY A 284 -6.79 -5.16 15.90
N PHE A 285 -6.00 -4.36 15.19
CA PHE A 285 -6.21 -3.99 13.80
C PHE A 285 -5.01 -4.39 12.94
N TYR A 286 -5.34 -4.88 11.76
CA TYR A 286 -4.44 -5.29 10.69
C TYR A 286 -3.47 -6.42 11.08
N GLU A 287 -2.50 -6.68 10.23
CA GLU A 287 -1.56 -7.77 10.40
C GLU A 287 -0.11 -7.33 10.30
N SER A 288 0.72 -8.00 11.07
CA SER A 288 2.17 -7.94 11.00
C SER A 288 2.72 -9.24 11.56
N GLU A 289 4.00 -9.54 11.32
CA GLU A 289 4.65 -10.70 11.95
C GLU A 289 4.56 -10.66 13.47
N THR A 290 4.64 -9.45 14.05
CA THR A 290 4.47 -9.23 15.50
C THR A 290 3.07 -9.62 15.95
N ILE A 291 2.02 -9.15 15.26
CA ILE A 291 0.62 -9.46 15.59
C ILE A 291 0.33 -10.95 15.38
N ARG A 292 0.80 -11.55 14.28
CA ARG A 292 0.64 -13.00 14.01
C ARG A 292 1.31 -13.84 15.10
N SER A 293 2.50 -13.44 15.55
CA SER A 293 3.19 -14.07 16.68
C SER A 293 2.43 -13.92 17.99
N ALA A 294 1.87 -12.74 18.26
CA ALA A 294 1.09 -12.46 19.46
C ALA A 294 -0.25 -13.23 19.49
N LEU A 295 -0.91 -13.39 18.33
CA LEU A 295 -2.09 -14.26 18.17
C LEU A 295 -1.76 -15.72 18.49
N ARG A 296 -0.67 -16.26 17.93
CA ARG A 296 -0.23 -17.64 18.22
C ARG A 296 0.09 -17.88 19.70
N LYS A 297 0.51 -16.85 20.43
CA LYS A 297 0.81 -16.89 21.86
C LYS A 297 -0.40 -16.55 22.74
N ASP A 298 -1.57 -16.34 22.15
CA ASP A 298 -2.81 -15.91 22.82
C ASP A 298 -2.64 -14.61 23.65
N ILE A 299 -1.69 -13.75 23.24
CA ILE A 299 -1.50 -12.38 23.79
C ILE A 299 -2.56 -11.45 23.20
N ILE A 300 -2.83 -11.59 21.90
CA ILE A 300 -3.93 -10.92 21.19
C ILE A 300 -4.99 -11.99 20.88
N GLN A 301 -6.27 -11.67 21.08
CA GLN A 301 -7.37 -12.63 20.92
C GLN A 301 -7.94 -12.62 19.52
N ALA A 302 -7.86 -11.49 18.84
CA ALA A 302 -8.25 -11.33 17.45
C ALA A 302 -7.59 -10.10 16.86
N SER A 303 -7.33 -10.11 15.56
CA SER A 303 -7.00 -8.88 14.81
C SER A 303 -7.91 -8.80 13.60
N ILE A 304 -8.54 -7.64 13.37
CA ILE A 304 -9.37 -7.42 12.19
C ILE A 304 -8.46 -6.95 11.06
N THR A 305 -8.43 -7.68 9.95
CA THR A 305 -7.67 -7.33 8.76
C THR A 305 -8.59 -6.83 7.66
N VAL A 306 -7.96 -6.19 6.68
CA VAL A 306 -8.60 -5.66 5.49
C VAL A 306 -8.08 -6.44 4.32
N ASP A 307 -8.96 -6.83 3.40
CA ASP A 307 -8.55 -7.49 2.17
C ASP A 307 -7.97 -6.45 1.20
N THR A 308 -6.69 -6.13 1.38
CA THR A 308 -5.97 -5.15 0.54
C THR A 308 -5.88 -5.61 -0.92
N ALA A 309 -5.82 -6.91 -1.18
CA ALA A 309 -5.89 -7.45 -2.53
C ALA A 309 -7.25 -7.17 -3.18
N GLN A 310 -8.35 -7.34 -2.43
CA GLN A 310 -9.68 -6.92 -2.88
C GLN A 310 -9.77 -5.41 -3.09
N MET A 311 -9.15 -4.59 -2.22
CA MET A 311 -9.10 -3.13 -2.46
C MET A 311 -8.45 -2.82 -3.81
N GLY A 312 -7.29 -3.42 -4.09
CA GLY A 312 -6.59 -3.25 -5.36
C GLY A 312 -7.41 -3.68 -6.56
N ARG A 313 -8.05 -4.85 -6.47
CA ARG A 313 -8.96 -5.36 -7.50
C ARG A 313 -10.12 -4.38 -7.78
N TYR A 314 -10.81 -3.94 -6.73
CA TYR A 314 -11.93 -2.99 -6.86
C TYR A 314 -11.51 -1.65 -7.46
N CYS A 315 -10.26 -1.21 -7.25
CA CYS A 315 -9.77 0.00 -7.91
C CYS A 315 -9.69 -0.17 -9.44
N VAL A 316 -9.23 -1.33 -9.92
CA VAL A 316 -9.15 -1.62 -11.35
C VAL A 316 -10.54 -1.84 -11.94
N GLU A 317 -11.37 -2.66 -11.30
CA GLU A 317 -12.77 -2.89 -11.70
C GLU A 317 -13.53 -1.57 -11.84
N ALA A 318 -13.40 -0.66 -10.86
CA ALA A 318 -14.07 0.63 -10.88
C ALA A 318 -13.60 1.52 -12.04
N LEU A 319 -12.29 1.56 -12.33
CA LEU A 319 -11.76 2.29 -13.48
C LEU A 319 -12.27 1.71 -14.80
N SER A 320 -12.31 0.38 -14.91
CA SER A 320 -12.75 -0.32 -16.12
C SER A 320 -14.25 -0.21 -16.35
N GLU A 321 -15.08 -0.36 -15.31
CA GLU A 321 -16.53 -0.10 -15.38
C GLU A 321 -16.83 1.32 -15.85
N TYR A 322 -16.10 2.31 -15.31
CA TYR A 322 -16.25 3.71 -15.72
C TYR A 322 -15.82 3.93 -17.17
N ARG A 323 -14.73 3.31 -17.64
CA ARG A 323 -14.29 3.42 -19.04
C ARG A 323 -15.26 2.79 -20.02
N GLU A 324 -15.88 1.67 -19.66
CA GLU A 324 -16.82 0.96 -20.52
C GLU A 324 -18.19 1.66 -20.60
N SER A 325 -18.70 2.16 -19.47
CA SER A 325 -20.09 2.62 -19.36
C SER A 325 -20.24 4.13 -19.14
N GLY A 326 -19.19 4.82 -18.68
CA GLY A 326 -19.24 6.20 -18.19
C GLY A 326 -19.83 6.34 -16.78
N TYR A 327 -20.17 5.24 -16.11
CA TYR A 327 -20.75 5.19 -14.78
C TYR A 327 -20.03 4.15 -13.92
N VAL A 328 -19.98 4.38 -12.61
CA VAL A 328 -19.43 3.46 -11.61
C VAL A 328 -20.05 3.83 -10.27
N SER A 329 -20.10 2.89 -9.32
CA SER A 329 -20.50 3.23 -7.95
C SER A 329 -19.57 4.30 -7.38
N ASP A 330 -20.12 5.32 -6.73
CA ASP A 330 -19.34 6.35 -6.04
C ASP A 330 -18.48 5.77 -4.91
N TYR A 331 -18.90 4.63 -4.34
CA TYR A 331 -18.22 3.99 -3.22
C TYR A 331 -18.21 2.47 -3.36
N TYR A 332 -17.03 1.87 -3.17
CA TYR A 332 -16.81 0.42 -3.09
C TYR A 332 -16.39 0.07 -1.66
N ALA A 333 -17.28 -0.63 -0.96
CA ALA A 333 -17.02 -1.10 0.40
C ALA A 333 -16.20 -2.39 0.37
N VAL A 334 -15.01 -2.36 0.95
CA VAL A 334 -14.13 -3.53 1.04
C VAL A 334 -14.48 -4.33 2.29
N GLY A 335 -14.44 -5.66 2.16
CA GLY A 335 -14.68 -6.58 3.27
C GLY A 335 -13.55 -6.55 4.30
N THR A 336 -13.89 -6.89 5.53
CA THR A 336 -12.90 -7.18 6.57
C THR A 336 -12.80 -8.68 6.76
N SER A 337 -11.60 -9.13 7.14
CA SER A 337 -11.33 -10.50 7.55
C SER A 337 -10.90 -10.52 9.01
N LEU A 338 -10.99 -11.69 9.63
CA LEU A 338 -10.65 -11.86 11.04
C LEU A 338 -9.48 -12.82 11.19
N LEU A 339 -8.39 -12.34 11.76
CA LEU A 339 -7.28 -13.18 12.20
C LEU A 339 -7.53 -13.63 13.64
N LEU A 340 -7.46 -14.95 13.82
CA LEU A 340 -7.54 -15.64 15.10
C LEU A 340 -6.30 -16.53 15.24
N SER A 341 -6.04 -17.04 16.44
CA SER A 341 -5.08 -18.14 16.61
C SER A 341 -5.53 -19.37 15.82
N GLU A 342 -4.58 -20.15 15.28
CA GLU A 342 -4.85 -21.32 14.43
C GLU A 342 -5.83 -22.32 15.10
N GLU A 343 -5.70 -22.51 16.42
CA GLU A 343 -6.60 -23.37 17.22
C GLU A 343 -8.07 -22.89 17.21
N LYS A 344 -8.32 -21.58 17.02
CA LYS A 344 -9.67 -20.97 17.01
C LYS A 344 -10.26 -20.86 15.61
N GLN A 345 -9.47 -21.05 14.54
CA GLN A 345 -9.97 -21.07 13.16
C GLN A 345 -10.64 -22.40 12.80
N GLU A 346 -10.17 -23.52 13.34
CA GLU A 346 -10.74 -24.85 13.08
C GLU A 346 -12.09 -25.09 13.80
N GLY A 347 -12.39 -24.33 14.86
CA GLY A 347 -13.64 -24.47 15.64
C GLY A 347 -14.85 -23.68 15.12
N GLY A 348 -14.71 -22.89 14.05
CA GLY A 348 -15.74 -21.94 13.58
C GLY A 348 -16.58 -22.39 12.37
N THR A 349 -16.41 -23.63 11.88
CA THR A 349 -17.18 -24.15 10.72
C THR A 349 -18.48 -24.88 11.09
N SER A 350 -18.95 -24.74 12.32
CA SER A 350 -20.26 -25.23 12.76
C SER A 350 -21.01 -24.12 13.48
N ASP A 351 -21.81 -23.35 12.74
CA ASP A 351 -23.22 -23.07 13.07
C ASP A 351 -23.74 -21.99 12.10
N GLU A 352 -24.64 -22.43 11.21
CA GLU A 352 -25.52 -21.62 10.34
C GLU A 352 -26.58 -20.85 11.14
#